data_AF-A0A5J5EMF1-F1
#
_entry.id   AF-A0A5J5EMF1-F1
#
_cell.length_a   1.000
_cell.length_b   1.000
_cell.length_c   1.000
_cell.angle_alpha   90.00
_cell.angle_beta   90.00
_cell.angle_gamma   90.00
#
_symmetry.space_group_name_H-M   'P 1'
#
loop_
_entity.id
_entity.type
_entity.pdbx_description
1 polymer ?
#
loop_
_entity_poly.entity_id
_entity_poly.type
_entity_poly.pdbx_seq_one_letter_code
_entity_poly.pdbx_strand_id
1 'polypeptide(L)'
;MLSTLPTDILFNILAYLSPTTTVCNHPYLALSLVSKRLQAAVEGHTYHLLRNLAKRFPQTAPSFPPQIVSNRRIYLFHASRHCFYCDAPIHRVASVDPGVRCCAECEASVFGAAITGEHAVALYGISELELRKHCAYRTALDRWGMVRYVFEHREVARYIERVKKGEEMSVGARSENLSTVE
;
A
#
# COMPACT_ATOMS: atom_id res chain seq x y z
N MET A 1 -11.67 -0.75 11.93
CA MET A 1 -10.82 0.05 11.02
C MET A 1 -10.07 1.17 11.76
N LEU A 2 -9.38 0.85 12.86
CA LEU A 2 -8.42 1.74 13.53
C LEU A 2 -6.98 1.24 13.31
N SER A 3 -6.81 -0.06 13.12
CA SER A 3 -5.54 -0.75 12.91
C SER A 3 -4.79 -0.41 11.61
N THR A 4 -5.41 0.32 10.69
CA THR A 4 -4.82 0.71 9.40
C THR A 4 -4.23 2.12 9.40
N LEU A 5 -4.35 2.86 10.50
CA LEU A 5 -3.79 4.21 10.62
C LEU A 5 -2.30 4.15 11.00
N PRO A 6 -1.46 5.05 10.48
CA PRO A 6 -0.08 5.22 10.96
C PRO A 6 -0.05 5.43 12.47
N THR A 7 0.93 4.81 13.14
CA THR A 7 1.04 4.76 14.60
C THR A 7 1.05 6.16 15.23
N ASP A 8 1.64 7.16 14.58
CA ASP A 8 1.67 8.55 15.05
C ASP A 8 0.29 9.22 15.07
N ILE A 9 -0.58 8.87 14.11
CA ILE A 9 -1.96 9.35 14.06
C ILE A 9 -2.80 8.62 15.11
N LEU A 10 -2.57 7.31 15.27
CA LEU A 10 -3.22 6.53 16.30
C LEU A 10 -2.87 7.04 17.71
N PHE A 11 -1.59 7.32 17.95
CA PHE A 11 -1.10 7.84 19.22
C PHE A 11 -1.63 9.25 19.49
N ASN A 12 -1.72 10.11 18.48
CA ASN A 12 -2.37 11.41 18.62
C ASN A 12 -3.86 11.27 18.95
N ILE A 13 -4.61 10.44 18.22
CA ILE A 13 -6.03 10.20 18.49
C ILE A 13 -6.22 9.68 19.94
N LEU A 14 -5.41 8.70 20.35
CA LEU A 14 -5.46 8.14 21.70
C LEU A 14 -5.01 9.13 22.77
N ALA A 15 -4.01 9.97 22.49
CA ALA A 15 -3.59 11.05 23.39
C ALA A 15 -4.68 12.11 23.57
N TYR A 16 -5.51 12.36 22.55
CA TYR A 16 -6.68 13.24 22.64
C TYR A 16 -7.90 12.59 23.29
N LEU A 17 -7.97 11.25 23.32
CA LEU A 17 -8.98 10.49 24.07
C LEU A 17 -8.56 10.25 25.54
N SER A 18 -7.29 10.47 25.87
CA SER A 18 -6.79 10.38 27.23
C SER A 18 -7.48 11.43 28.10
N PRO A 19 -8.09 11.05 29.24
CA PRO A 19 -8.94 11.91 30.06
C PRO A 19 -8.12 12.88 30.92
N THR A 20 -7.05 13.47 30.39
CA THR A 20 -6.23 14.45 31.09
C THR A 20 -6.82 15.86 31.09
N THR A 21 -7.97 16.06 30.42
CA THR A 21 -8.70 17.33 30.52
C THR A 21 -9.58 17.35 31.76
N THR A 22 -8.96 17.59 32.92
CA THR A 22 -9.62 17.94 34.19
C THR A 22 -10.43 19.26 34.13
N VAL A 23 -10.58 19.86 32.94
CA VAL A 23 -11.10 21.21 32.72
C VAL A 23 -12.62 21.23 32.55
N CYS A 24 -13.30 20.09 32.37
CA CYS A 24 -14.74 20.04 32.19
C CYS A 24 -15.36 18.86 32.96
N ASN A 25 -16.16 19.17 33.99
CA ASN A 25 -16.88 18.18 34.81
C ASN A 25 -17.93 17.36 34.02
N HIS A 26 -18.25 17.75 32.79
CA HIS A 26 -19.28 17.09 31.98
C HIS A 26 -18.65 16.35 30.78
N PRO A 27 -18.84 15.02 30.66
CA PRO A 27 -18.17 14.19 29.65
C PRO A 27 -18.49 14.60 28.20
N TYR A 28 -19.69 15.11 27.94
CA TYR A 28 -20.08 15.58 26.61
C TYR A 28 -19.35 16.87 26.18
N LEU A 29 -18.99 17.74 27.13
CA LEU A 29 -18.20 18.94 26.83
C LEU A 29 -16.77 18.56 26.45
N ALA A 30 -16.15 17.64 27.20
CA ALA A 30 -14.83 17.10 26.88
C ALA A 30 -14.80 16.46 25.49
N LEU A 31 -15.80 15.63 25.14
CA LEU A 31 -15.91 15.02 23.82
C LEU A 31 -16.04 16.07 22.70
N SER A 32 -16.84 17.11 22.91
CA SER A 32 -17.01 18.20 21.93
C SER A 32 -15.71 18.97 21.68
N LEU A 33 -14.92 19.22 22.73
CA LEU A 33 -13.64 19.90 22.66
C LEU A 33 -12.60 19.05 21.91
N VAL A 34 -12.51 17.76 22.25
CA VAL A 34 -11.64 16.79 21.58
C VAL A 34 -11.99 16.68 20.09
N SER A 35 -13.28 16.57 19.77
CA SER A 35 -13.74 16.48 18.37
C SER A 35 -13.37 17.73 17.57
N LYS A 36 -13.54 18.93 18.13
CA LYS A 36 -13.14 20.20 17.48
C LYS A 36 -11.63 20.28 17.26
N ARG A 37 -10.82 19.86 18.24
CA ARG A 37 -9.36 19.83 18.12
C ARG A 37 -8.89 18.85 17.07
N LEU A 38 -9.46 17.64 17.03
CA LEU A 38 -9.16 16.65 16.00
C LEU A 38 -9.54 17.18 14.62
N GLN A 39 -10.70 17.80 14.48
CA GLN A 39 -11.12 18.42 13.23
C GLN A 39 -10.12 19.50 12.79
N ALA A 40 -9.72 20.40 13.69
CA ALA A 40 -8.73 21.44 13.38
C ALA A 40 -7.37 20.84 12.95
N ALA A 41 -6.91 19.79 13.63
CA ALA A 41 -5.67 19.09 13.28
C ALA A 41 -5.75 18.43 11.90
N VAL A 42 -6.87 17.77 11.58
CA VAL A 42 -7.10 17.15 10.26
C VAL A 42 -7.18 18.20 9.15
N GLU A 43 -7.84 19.33 9.39
CA GLU A 43 -7.90 20.44 8.42
C GLU A 43 -6.53 21.09 8.21
N GLY A 44 -5.73 21.25 9.26
CA GLY A 44 -4.34 21.73 9.15
C GLY A 44 -3.45 20.76 8.39
N HIS A 45 -3.53 19.47 8.68
CA HIS A 45 -2.76 18.44 7.98
C HIS A 45 -3.12 18.37 6.49
N THR A 46 -4.41 18.36 6.17
CA THR A 46 -4.87 18.29 4.77
C THR A 46 -4.53 19.56 3.99
N TYR A 47 -4.52 20.73 4.63
CA TYR A 47 -3.99 21.96 4.04
C TYR A 47 -2.51 21.84 3.65
N HIS A 48 -1.66 21.28 4.53
CA HIS A 48 -0.26 21.04 4.20
C HIS A 48 -0.08 20.06 3.04
N LEU A 49 -0.88 18.99 2.99
CA LEU A 49 -0.87 18.05 1.88
C LEU A 49 -1.28 18.71 0.55
N LEU A 50 -2.34 19.52 0.55
CA LEU A 50 -2.79 20.26 -0.63
C LEU A 50 -1.73 21.25 -1.11
N ARG A 51 -1.05 21.97 -0.19
CA ARG A 51 0.08 22.83 -0.56
C ARG A 51 1.24 22.06 -1.15
N ASN A 52 1.55 20.88 -0.63
CA ASN A 52 2.61 20.04 -1.18
C ASN A 52 2.23 19.50 -2.57
N LEU A 53 0.97 19.13 -2.78
CA LEU A 53 0.46 18.73 -4.10
C LEU A 53 0.55 19.89 -5.10
N ALA A 54 0.08 21.08 -4.74
CA ALA A 54 0.17 22.26 -5.61
C ALA A 54 1.63 22.63 -5.96
N LYS A 55 2.58 22.39 -5.06
CA LYS A 55 4.02 22.56 -5.33
C LYS A 55 4.57 21.49 -6.28
N ARG A 56 4.15 20.23 -6.14
CA ARG A 56 4.61 19.11 -6.97
C ARG A 56 4.02 19.16 -8.37
N PHE A 57 2.76 19.56 -8.47
CA PHE A 57 1.98 19.56 -9.70
C PHE A 57 1.28 20.92 -9.88
N PRO A 58 2.02 21.96 -10.31
CA PRO A 58 1.46 23.30 -10.46
C PRO A 58 0.40 23.36 -11.57
N GLN A 59 0.49 22.48 -12.56
CA GLN A 59 -0.39 22.47 -13.74
C GLN A 59 -1.79 21.91 -13.43
N THR A 60 -1.86 21.02 -12.45
CA THR A 60 -3.07 20.33 -11.98
C THR A 60 -3.49 20.85 -10.60
N ALA A 61 -2.89 21.96 -10.15
CA ALA A 61 -3.22 22.60 -8.89
C ALA A 61 -4.75 22.71 -8.79
N PRO A 62 -5.36 22.02 -7.81
CA PRO A 62 -6.80 21.85 -7.85
C PRO A 62 -7.46 23.22 -7.78
N SER A 63 -8.26 23.55 -8.80
CA SER A 63 -9.08 24.75 -8.79
C SER A 63 -10.19 24.52 -7.77
N PHE A 64 -9.90 24.92 -6.53
CA PHE A 64 -10.82 24.68 -5.43
C PHE A 64 -12.10 25.49 -5.68
N PRO A 65 -13.28 24.87 -5.67
CA PRO A 65 -14.52 25.62 -5.84
C PRO A 65 -14.58 26.70 -4.75
N PRO A 66 -15.01 27.93 -5.07
CA PRO A 66 -15.00 29.07 -4.13
C PRO A 66 -16.00 28.92 -2.98
N GLN A 67 -16.87 27.90 -3.04
CA GLN A 67 -17.78 27.56 -1.96
C GLN A 67 -16.99 26.89 -0.84
N ILE A 68 -17.26 27.26 0.41
CA ILE A 68 -16.54 26.86 1.62
C ILE A 68 -16.58 25.34 1.78
N VAL A 69 -15.64 24.64 1.12
CA VAL A 69 -15.43 23.21 1.29
C VAL A 69 -14.21 23.06 2.19
N SER A 70 -14.31 22.22 3.23
CA SER A 70 -13.19 21.98 4.13
C SER A 70 -11.98 21.39 3.36
N ASN A 71 -10.75 21.72 3.78
CA ASN A 71 -9.52 21.23 3.15
C ASN A 71 -9.50 19.71 3.07
N ARG A 72 -10.04 19.03 4.10
CA ARG A 72 -10.20 17.58 4.10
C ARG A 72 -11.03 17.09 2.93
N ARG A 73 -12.21 17.67 2.71
CA ARG A 73 -13.12 17.25 1.62
C ARG A 73 -12.48 17.47 0.26
N ILE A 74 -11.81 18.61 0.10
CA ILE A 74 -11.05 18.94 -1.09
C ILE A 74 -9.97 17.90 -1.36
N TYR A 75 -9.13 17.60 -0.36
CA TYR A 75 -8.07 16.62 -0.47
C TYR A 75 -8.61 15.23 -0.81
N LEU A 76 -9.66 14.78 -0.11
CA LEU A 76 -10.28 13.48 -0.37
C LEU A 76 -10.88 13.39 -1.77
N PHE A 77 -11.53 14.46 -2.24
CA PHE A 77 -12.04 14.51 -3.60
C PHE A 77 -10.92 14.37 -4.63
N HIS A 78 -9.83 15.12 -4.44
CA HIS A 78 -8.65 15.04 -5.29
C HIS A 78 -8.00 13.65 -5.27
N ALA A 79 -7.70 13.13 -4.09
CA ALA A 79 -7.10 11.82 -3.88
C ALA A 79 -7.97 10.66 -4.41
N SER A 80 -9.29 10.84 -4.47
CA SER A 80 -10.20 9.83 -5.05
C SER A 80 -10.16 9.76 -6.59
N ARG A 81 -9.61 10.80 -7.25
CA ARG A 81 -9.66 10.95 -8.71
C ARG A 81 -8.30 11.00 -9.39
N HIS A 82 -7.21 11.22 -8.65
CA HIS A 82 -5.87 11.38 -9.21
C HIS A 82 -4.89 10.38 -8.64
N CYS A 83 -3.87 10.06 -9.45
CA CYS A 83 -2.75 9.23 -9.04
C CYS A 83 -1.90 9.95 -8.01
N PHE A 84 -1.59 9.30 -6.88
CA PHE A 84 -0.76 9.88 -5.83
C PHE A 84 0.65 10.30 -6.30
N TYR A 85 1.20 9.62 -7.32
CA TYR A 85 2.58 9.81 -7.75
C TYR A 85 2.77 10.74 -8.96
N CYS A 86 1.89 10.67 -9.95
CA CYS A 86 2.00 11.47 -11.17
C CYS A 86 0.85 12.46 -11.36
N ASP A 87 -0.13 12.45 -10.46
CA ASP A 87 -1.31 13.31 -10.50
C ASP A 87 -2.22 13.18 -11.73
N ALA A 88 -2.00 12.15 -12.54
CA ALA A 88 -2.89 11.84 -13.66
C ALA A 88 -4.28 11.40 -13.14
N PRO A 89 -5.38 11.79 -13.80
CA PRO A 89 -6.71 11.35 -13.44
C PRO A 89 -6.85 9.83 -13.61
N ILE A 90 -7.43 9.16 -12.62
CA ILE A 90 -7.60 7.70 -12.57
C ILE A 90 -8.93 7.30 -11.92
N HIS A 91 -9.46 6.17 -12.37
CA HIS A 91 -10.65 5.54 -11.80
C HIS A 91 -10.34 4.28 -10.98
N ARG A 92 -9.10 3.81 -11.02
CA ARG A 92 -8.66 2.57 -10.35
C ARG A 92 -8.01 2.85 -9.00
N VAL A 93 -8.00 1.84 -8.15
CA VAL A 93 -7.25 1.79 -6.89
C VAL A 93 -5.98 0.95 -7.13
N ALA A 94 -4.88 1.23 -6.41
CA ALA A 94 -3.69 0.38 -6.51
C ALA A 94 -4.02 -1.05 -6.04
N SER A 95 -3.47 -2.04 -6.73
CA SER A 95 -3.58 -3.46 -6.37
C SER A 95 -2.75 -3.81 -5.13
N VAL A 96 -1.64 -3.10 -4.92
CA VAL A 96 -0.71 -3.35 -3.80
C VAL A 96 -1.19 -2.69 -2.50
N ASP A 97 -1.73 -1.47 -2.58
CA ASP A 97 -2.23 -0.73 -1.42
C ASP A 97 -3.60 -0.10 -1.73
N PRO A 98 -4.70 -0.70 -1.25
CA PRO A 98 -6.05 -0.17 -1.46
C PRO A 98 -6.26 1.24 -0.90
N GLY A 99 -5.41 1.68 0.04
CA GLY A 99 -5.42 3.03 0.60
C GLY A 99 -4.88 4.10 -0.34
N VAL A 100 -4.18 3.70 -1.42
CA VAL A 100 -3.54 4.61 -2.37
C VAL A 100 -4.17 4.45 -3.75
N ARG A 101 -4.56 5.58 -4.35
CA ARG A 101 -4.96 5.62 -5.76
C ARG A 101 -3.73 5.84 -6.63
N CYS A 102 -3.44 4.89 -7.54
CA CYS A 102 -2.24 4.93 -8.38
C CYS A 102 -2.54 4.47 -9.82
N CYS A 103 -1.96 5.12 -10.83
CA CYS A 103 -2.01 4.65 -12.22
C CYS A 103 -1.10 3.42 -12.42
N ALA A 104 -1.31 2.65 -13.50
CA ALA A 104 -0.63 1.36 -13.73
C ALA A 104 0.88 1.53 -13.87
N GLU A 105 1.29 2.58 -14.58
CA GLU A 105 2.68 2.91 -14.81
C GLU A 105 3.40 3.28 -13.52
N CYS A 106 2.81 4.14 -12.68
CA CYS A 106 3.40 4.49 -11.38
C CYS A 106 3.37 3.32 -10.41
N GLU A 107 2.34 2.47 -10.47
CA GLU A 107 2.29 1.29 -9.62
C GLU A 107 3.42 0.32 -9.98
N ALA A 108 3.59 0.05 -11.27
CA ALA A 108 4.68 -0.79 -11.79
C ALA A 108 6.07 -0.19 -11.52
N SER A 109 6.21 1.14 -11.56
CA SER A 109 7.49 1.80 -11.31
C SER A 109 7.87 1.85 -9.83
N VAL A 110 6.90 2.15 -8.95
CA VAL A 110 7.14 2.32 -7.51
C VAL A 110 7.18 0.99 -6.78
N PHE A 111 6.23 0.10 -7.05
CA PHE A 111 6.09 -1.18 -6.34
C PHE A 111 6.72 -2.34 -7.11
N GLY A 112 7.34 -2.06 -8.26
CA GLY A 112 7.69 -3.09 -9.23
C GLY A 112 6.44 -3.68 -9.88
N ALA A 113 6.62 -4.56 -10.86
CA ALA A 113 5.54 -5.45 -11.25
C ALA A 113 5.20 -6.29 -10.01
N ALA A 114 4.07 -6.05 -9.36
CA ALA A 114 3.57 -6.93 -8.32
C ALA A 114 2.96 -8.15 -9.00
N ILE A 115 3.19 -9.34 -8.46
CA ILE A 115 2.64 -10.58 -9.00
C ILE A 115 1.81 -11.29 -7.92
N THR A 116 0.59 -11.67 -8.25
CA THR A 116 -0.23 -12.50 -7.35
C THR A 116 0.30 -13.92 -7.30
N GLY A 117 0.10 -14.62 -6.18
CA GLY A 117 0.47 -16.03 -6.03
C GLY A 117 -0.06 -16.89 -7.19
N GLU A 118 -1.34 -16.75 -7.53
CA GLU A 118 -1.98 -17.42 -8.67
C GLU A 118 -1.25 -17.16 -10.00
N HIS A 119 -0.87 -15.91 -10.27
CA HIS A 119 -0.18 -15.56 -11.50
C HIS A 119 1.26 -16.07 -11.52
N ALA A 120 1.95 -16.07 -10.38
CA ALA A 120 3.28 -16.63 -10.24
C ALA A 120 3.29 -18.16 -10.43
N VAL A 121 2.27 -18.86 -9.92
CA VAL A 121 2.08 -20.30 -10.17
C VAL A 121 1.90 -20.56 -11.66
N ALA A 122 1.05 -19.77 -12.33
CA ALA A 122 0.80 -19.90 -13.76
C ALA A 122 2.04 -19.59 -14.63
N LEU A 123 2.84 -18.58 -14.26
CA LEU A 123 4.00 -18.14 -15.02
C LEU A 123 5.25 -19.00 -14.80
N TYR A 124 5.49 -19.44 -13.55
CA TYR A 124 6.74 -20.10 -13.17
C TYR A 124 6.59 -21.57 -12.79
N GLY A 125 5.37 -22.08 -12.65
CA GLY A 125 5.11 -23.45 -12.23
C GLY A 125 5.47 -23.74 -10.77
N ILE A 126 5.69 -22.72 -9.94
CA ILE A 126 6.03 -22.88 -8.51
C ILE A 126 4.77 -22.77 -7.65
N SER A 127 4.67 -23.61 -6.63
CA SER A 127 3.55 -23.56 -5.69
C SER A 127 3.54 -22.28 -4.85
N GLU A 128 2.35 -21.75 -4.58
CA GLU A 128 2.20 -20.55 -3.74
C GLU A 128 2.80 -20.74 -2.33
N LEU A 129 2.69 -21.94 -1.77
CA LEU A 129 3.28 -22.28 -0.47
C LEU A 129 4.80 -22.08 -0.47
N GLU A 130 5.46 -22.42 -1.56
CA GLU A 130 6.91 -22.30 -1.70
C GLU A 130 7.35 -20.85 -1.88
N LEU A 131 6.60 -20.07 -2.68
CA LEU A 131 6.81 -18.62 -2.77
C LEU A 131 6.69 -17.96 -1.40
N ARG A 132 5.71 -18.35 -0.59
CA ARG A 132 5.53 -17.81 0.78
C ARG A 132 6.67 -18.16 1.74
N LYS A 133 7.39 -19.26 1.51
CA LYS A 133 8.53 -19.66 2.34
C LYS A 133 9.81 -18.88 1.98
N HIS A 134 9.96 -18.51 0.71
CA HIS A 134 11.23 -18.03 0.18
C HIS A 134 11.23 -16.58 -0.31
N CYS A 135 10.06 -15.97 -0.48
CA CYS A 135 9.91 -14.59 -0.92
C CYS A 135 9.11 -13.78 0.10
N ALA A 136 9.45 -12.50 0.25
CA ALA A 136 8.61 -11.58 0.99
C ALA A 136 7.26 -11.41 0.27
N TYR A 137 6.19 -11.35 1.06
CA TYR A 137 4.85 -11.21 0.52
C TYR A 137 4.01 -10.25 1.35
N ARG A 138 2.96 -9.73 0.73
CA ARG A 138 1.91 -8.95 1.36
C ARG A 138 0.58 -9.62 1.14
N THR A 139 -0.33 -9.46 2.10
CA THR A 139 -1.72 -9.88 1.94
C THR A 139 -2.54 -8.71 1.42
N ALA A 140 -3.24 -8.92 0.32
CA ALA A 140 -4.24 -7.98 -0.21
C ALA A 140 -5.62 -8.65 -0.17
N LEU A 141 -6.66 -7.89 0.14
CA LEU A 141 -8.04 -8.39 -0.01
C LEU A 141 -8.49 -8.13 -1.44
N ASP A 142 -9.11 -9.13 -2.06
CA ASP A 142 -9.76 -8.95 -3.35
C ASP A 142 -11.15 -8.32 -3.20
N ARG A 143 -11.84 -8.13 -4.34
CA ARG A 143 -13.17 -7.52 -4.38
C ARG A 143 -14.24 -8.30 -3.59
N TRP A 144 -13.98 -9.55 -3.25
CA TRP A 144 -14.87 -10.43 -2.49
C TRP A 144 -14.45 -10.57 -1.01
N GLY A 145 -13.40 -9.86 -0.60
CA GLY A 145 -12.83 -9.99 0.75
C GLY A 145 -12.00 -11.25 0.94
N MET A 146 -11.58 -11.93 -0.14
CA MET A 146 -10.67 -13.07 -0.05
C MET A 146 -9.22 -12.59 0.02
N VAL A 147 -8.44 -13.21 0.91
CA VAL A 147 -7.03 -12.89 1.09
C VAL A 147 -6.23 -13.44 -0.08
N ARG A 148 -5.49 -12.57 -0.76
CA ARG A 148 -4.53 -12.90 -1.81
C ARG A 148 -3.12 -12.56 -1.35
N TYR A 149 -2.17 -13.39 -1.73
CA TYR A 149 -0.76 -13.12 -1.51
C TYR A 149 -0.17 -12.44 -2.75
N VAL A 150 0.45 -11.30 -2.51
CA VAL A 150 1.10 -10.48 -3.53
C VAL A 150 2.59 -10.46 -3.24
N PHE A 151 3.37 -10.80 -4.25
CA PHE A 151 4.82 -10.87 -4.19
C PHE A 151 5.42 -9.79 -5.09
N GLU A 152 6.65 -9.37 -4.79
CA GLU A 152 7.41 -8.54 -5.71
C GLU A 152 7.96 -9.42 -6.85
N HIS A 153 7.58 -9.13 -8.09
CA HIS A 153 7.98 -9.97 -9.23
C HIS A 153 9.50 -10.09 -9.38
N ARG A 154 10.27 -9.05 -9.03
CA ARG A 154 11.73 -9.07 -9.06
C ARG A 154 12.34 -10.03 -8.04
N GLU A 155 11.68 -10.22 -6.90
CA GLU A 155 12.14 -11.16 -5.87
C GLU A 155 11.80 -12.59 -6.28
N VAL A 156 10.57 -12.80 -6.77
CA VAL A 156 10.13 -14.08 -7.33
C VAL A 156 11.07 -14.51 -8.46
N ALA A 157 11.33 -13.65 -9.44
CA ALA A 157 12.24 -13.94 -10.56
C ALA A 157 13.64 -14.34 -10.08
N ARG A 158 14.21 -13.62 -9.10
CA ARG A 158 15.52 -13.95 -8.49
C ARG A 158 15.49 -15.30 -7.74
N TYR A 159 14.37 -15.66 -7.12
CA TYR A 159 14.21 -16.97 -6.51
C TYR A 159 14.19 -18.08 -7.58
N ILE A 160 13.41 -17.92 -8.66
CA ILE A 160 13.36 -18.88 -9.77
C ILE A 160 14.74 -19.11 -10.38
N GLU A 161 15.50 -18.04 -10.62
CA GLU A 161 16.86 -18.14 -11.17
C GLU A 161 17.79 -18.94 -10.25
N ARG A 162 17.66 -18.80 -8.92
CA ARG A 162 18.45 -19.59 -7.95
C ARG A 162 18.06 -21.06 -7.96
N VAL A 163 16.76 -21.37 -8.03
CA VAL A 163 16.27 -22.76 -8.09
C VAL A 163 16.79 -23.44 -9.35
N LYS A 164 16.66 -22.80 -10.52
CA LYS A 164 17.16 -23.34 -11.80
C LYS A 164 18.66 -23.61 -11.79
N LYS A 165 19.45 -22.69 -11.24
CA LYS A 165 20.92 -22.88 -11.09
C LYS A 165 21.27 -24.01 -10.12
N GLY A 166 20.48 -24.20 -9.06
CA GLY A 166 20.66 -25.31 -8.11
C GLY A 166 20.32 -26.67 -8.71
N GLU A 167 19.29 -26.74 -9.56
CA GLU A 167 18.92 -27.96 -10.28
C GLU A 167 20.01 -28.38 -11.28
N GLU A 168 20.56 -27.44 -12.04
CA GLU A 168 21.67 -27.69 -12.98
C GLU A 168 22.90 -28.30 -12.29
N MET A 169 23.19 -27.89 -11.05
CA MET A 169 24.28 -28.47 -10.26
C MET A 169 24.02 -29.91 -9.78
N SER A 170 22.75 -30.31 -9.62
CA SER A 170 22.39 -31.65 -9.13
C SER A 170 22.24 -32.69 -10.25
N VAL A 171 21.91 -32.25 -11.47
CA VAL A 171 21.74 -33.15 -12.63
C VAL A 171 23.08 -33.48 -13.31
N GLY A 172 24.08 -32.61 -13.20
CA GLY A 172 25.43 -32.83 -13.76
C GLY A 172 26.31 -33.86 -13.04
N ALA A 173 25.87 -34.43 -11.91
CA ALA A 173 26.69 -35.35 -11.10
C ALA A 173 26.31 -36.85 -11.24
N ARG A 174 25.47 -37.23 -12.22
CA ARG A 174 24.91 -38.60 -12.31
C ARG A 174 25.13 -39.35 -13.64
N SER A 175 26.00 -38.87 -14.53
CA SER A 175 26.22 -39.50 -15.85
C SER A 175 27.67 -39.95 -16.11
N GLU A 176 28.36 -40.51 -15.11
CA GLU A 176 29.60 -41.26 -15.32
C GLU A 176 29.60 -42.44 -14.34
N ASN A 177 29.09 -43.61 -14.76
CA ASN A 177 29.38 -44.95 -14.20
C ASN A 177 28.41 -45.98 -14.80
N LEU A 178 28.53 -46.28 -16.10
CA LEU A 178 27.90 -47.46 -16.70
C LEU A 178 28.64 -47.87 -17.98
N SER A 179 29.90 -48.25 -17.83
CA SER A 179 30.63 -49.03 -18.83
C SER A 179 31.82 -49.71 -18.17
N THR A 180 31.65 -50.98 -17.78
CA THR A 180 32.63 -52.08 -17.84
C THR A 180 32.24 -53.17 -16.84
N VAL A 181 31.52 -54.19 -17.33
CA VAL A 181 31.77 -55.57 -16.91
C VAL A 181 31.59 -56.42 -18.16
N GLU A 182 32.72 -56.83 -18.72
CA GLU A 182 32.84 -57.98 -19.64
C GLU A 182 32.80 -59.29 -18.84
#